data_AF-A0A1J3IX90-F1
#
_entry.id   AF-A0A1J3IX90-F1
#
_cell.length_a   1.000
_cell.length_b   1.000
_cell.length_c   1.000
_cell.angle_alpha   90.00
_cell.angle_beta   90.00
_cell.angle_gamma   90.00
#
_symmetry.space_group_name_H-M   'P 1'
#
loop_
_entity.id
_entity.type
_entity.pdbx_description
1 polymer ?
#
loop_
_entity_poly.entity_id
_entity_poly.type
_entity_poly.pdbx_seq_one_letter_code
_entity_poly.pdbx_strand_id
1 'polypeptide(L)'
;CELTGVKLITYGTVMGGLLSEKFLDTNLTIPFAGPRLNTPSLQKYKRMVDAWGGWNLFQGLLRTMKSISTKHGVSIPTVAVRYVLDQ
;
A
#
# COMPACT_ATOMS: atom_id res chain seq x y z
N CYS A 1 3.06 -6.79 24.24
CA CYS A 1 4.09 -5.73 24.08
C CYS A 1 3.73 -4.49 24.88
N GLU A 2 2.52 -3.95 24.75
CA GLU A 2 2.08 -2.76 25.52
C GLU A 2 2.13 -2.98 27.03
N LEU A 3 1.51 -4.04 27.55
CA LEU A 3 1.53 -4.41 28.97
C LEU A 3 2.93 -4.63 29.55
N THR A 4 3.93 -4.90 28.70
CA THR A 4 5.31 -5.23 29.09
C THR A 4 6.30 -4.14 28.71
N GLY A 5 5.84 -3.00 28.18
CA GLY A 5 6.68 -1.88 27.75
C GLY A 5 7.58 -2.16 26.53
N VAL A 6 7.41 -3.30 25.86
CA VAL A 6 8.22 -3.68 24.69
C VAL A 6 7.79 -2.87 23.47
N LYS A 7 8.74 -2.21 22.80
CA LYS A 7 8.51 -1.43 21.58
C LYS A 7 8.54 -2.31 20.34
N LEU A 8 7.69 -1.98 19.36
CA LEU A 8 7.62 -2.67 18.08
C LEU A 8 8.30 -1.83 16.98
N ILE A 9 9.11 -2.48 16.16
CA ILE A 9 9.65 -1.90 14.93
C ILE A 9 8.96 -2.63 13.77
N THR A 10 8.07 -1.93 13.08
CA THR A 10 7.26 -2.51 12.00
C THR A 10 7.96 -2.40 10.65
N TYR A 11 7.94 -3.48 9.88
CA TYR A 11 8.41 -3.50 8.50
C TYR A 11 7.23 -3.75 7.53
N GLY A 12 7.43 -3.45 6.24
CA GLY A 12 6.42 -3.72 5.21
C GLY A 12 5.29 -2.69 5.14
N THR A 13 5.44 -1.54 5.81
CA THR A 13 4.44 -0.46 5.92
C THR A 13 3.91 0.05 4.58
N VAL A 14 4.70 -0.04 3.51
CA VAL A 14 4.34 0.41 2.15
C VAL A 14 4.11 -0.76 1.18
N MET A 15 4.02 -2.00 1.67
CA MET A 15 3.76 -3.21 0.89
C MET A 15 4.69 -3.38 -0.32
N GLY A 16 6.00 -3.18 -0.11
CA GLY A 16 6.99 -3.27 -1.18
C GLY A 16 6.85 -2.20 -2.28
N GLY A 17 6.10 -1.13 -2.00
CA GLY A 17 5.82 -0.02 -2.93
C GLY A 17 4.42 -0.03 -3.54
N LEU A 18 3.58 -1.03 -3.24
CA LEU A 18 2.19 -1.07 -3.76
C LEU A 18 1.34 0.08 -3.23
N LEU A 19 1.57 0.54 -1.99
CA LEU A 19 0.89 1.71 -1.42
C LEU A 19 1.55 2.99 -1.92
N SER A 20 1.42 3.25 -3.23
CA SER A 20 1.95 4.46 -3.87
C SER A 20 1.12 4.88 -5.08
N GLU A 21 1.29 6.14 -5.48
CA GLU A 21 0.67 6.74 -6.66
C GLU A 21 0.99 5.96 -7.93
N LYS A 22 2.14 5.28 -7.97
CA LYS A 22 2.57 4.45 -9.09
C LYS A 22 1.56 3.37 -9.47
N PHE A 23 0.80 2.86 -8.50
CA PHE A 23 -0.21 1.80 -8.73
C PHE A 23 -1.65 2.32 -8.69
N LEU A 24 -1.87 3.62 -8.49
CA LEU A 24 -3.20 4.22 -8.48
C LEU A 24 -3.84 4.18 -9.88
N ASP A 25 -5.09 3.73 -9.93
CA ASP A 25 -5.91 3.55 -11.14
C ASP A 25 -5.23 2.72 -12.24
N THR A 26 -4.25 1.89 -11.86
CA THR A 26 -3.58 0.99 -12.79
C THR A 26 -4.42 -0.26 -13.01
N ASN A 27 -4.63 -0.59 -14.28
CA ASN A 27 -5.24 -1.85 -14.65
C ASN A 27 -4.17 -2.88 -14.99
N LEU A 28 -4.00 -3.87 -14.11
CA LEU A 28 -3.02 -4.95 -14.29
C LEU A 28 -3.44 -5.99 -15.33
N THR A 29 -4.69 -5.98 -15.81
CA THR A 29 -5.14 -6.92 -16.86
C THR A 29 -4.75 -6.47 -18.26
N ILE A 30 -4.42 -5.19 -18.44
CA ILE A 30 -3.94 -4.66 -19.71
C ILE A 30 -2.42 -4.82 -19.73
N PRO A 31 -1.87 -5.69 -20.60
CA PRO A 31 -0.43 -5.83 -20.73
C PRO A 31 0.20 -4.46 -20.98
N PHE A 32 1.27 -4.14 -20.25
CA PHE A 32 2.07 -2.90 -20.39
C PHE A 32 1.41 -1.59 -19.90
N ALA A 33 0.14 -1.57 -19.47
CA ALA A 33 -0.52 -0.36 -18.99
C ALA A 33 -0.22 -0.01 -17.51
N GLY A 34 0.53 -0.85 -16.82
CA GLY A 34 0.84 -0.69 -15.39
C GLY A 34 2.30 -0.96 -15.07
N PRO A 35 2.78 -0.45 -13.92
CA PRO A 35 4.12 -0.75 -13.45
C PRO A 35 4.31 -2.24 -13.22
N ARG A 36 5.45 -2.76 -13.65
CA ARG A 36 5.75 -4.18 -13.56
C ARG A 36 5.89 -4.61 -12.10
N LEU A 37 5.23 -5.70 -11.74
CA LEU A 37 5.44 -6.45 -10.49
C LEU A 37 6.70 -7.32 -10.62
N ASN A 38 7.84 -6.66 -10.79
CA ASN A 38 9.10 -7.28 -11.19
C ASN A 38 9.96 -7.78 -10.02
N THR A 39 9.58 -7.51 -8.76
CA THR A 39 10.32 -7.99 -7.60
C THR A 39 9.56 -9.10 -6.87
N PRO A 40 10.27 -10.08 -6.25
CA PRO A 40 9.64 -11.12 -5.44
C PRO A 40 8.74 -10.54 -4.32
N SER A 41 9.16 -9.42 -3.72
CA SER A 41 8.39 -8.71 -2.70
C SER A 41 7.07 -8.17 -3.24
N LEU A 42 7.08 -7.50 -4.41
CA LEU A 42 5.85 -7.01 -5.05
C LEU A 42 4.91 -8.14 -5.42
N GLN A 43 5.44 -9.27 -5.92
CA GLN A 43 4.63 -10.45 -6.23
C GLN A 43 4.02 -11.06 -4.96
N LYS A 44 4.78 -11.15 -3.86
CA LYS A 44 4.27 -11.59 -2.56
C LYS A 44 3.11 -10.71 -2.10
N TYR A 45 3.28 -9.39 -2.09
CA TYR A 45 2.22 -8.48 -1.64
C TYR A 45 1.03 -8.48 -2.58
N LYS A 46 1.23 -8.65 -3.90
CA LYS A 46 0.11 -8.82 -4.83
C LYS A 46 -0.74 -10.04 -4.50
N ARG A 47 -0.13 -11.18 -4.16
CA ARG A 47 -0.88 -12.37 -3.71
C ARG A 47 -1.69 -12.09 -2.44
N MET A 48 -1.13 -11.31 -1.50
CA MET A 48 -1.87 -10.88 -0.30
C MET A 48 -3.06 -9.98 -0.65
N VAL A 49 -2.89 -9.04 -1.58
CA VAL A 49 -4.00 -8.21 -2.09
C VAL A 49 -5.08 -9.05 -2.75
N ASP A 50 -4.69 -10.05 -3.55
CA ASP A 50 -5.63 -10.94 -4.21
C ASP A 50 -6.44 -11.76 -3.21
N ALA A 51 -5.79 -12.28 -2.16
CA ALA A 51 -6.46 -13.00 -1.08
C ALA A 51 -7.35 -12.10 -0.20
N TRP A 52 -6.98 -10.82 -0.03
CA TRP A 52 -7.73 -9.87 0.81
C TRP A 52 -9.08 -9.46 0.20
N GLY A 53 -9.14 -9.31 -1.12
CA GLY A 53 -10.36 -8.89 -1.82
C GLY A 53 -10.13 -8.45 -3.27
N GLY A 54 -8.95 -8.72 -3.82
CA GLY A 54 -8.61 -8.44 -5.20
C GLY A 54 -8.15 -7.01 -5.46
N TRP A 55 -7.72 -6.79 -6.70
CA TRP A 55 -7.14 -5.53 -7.14
C TRP A 55 -8.13 -4.36 -7.13
N ASN A 56 -9.41 -4.62 -7.41
CA ASN A 56 -10.44 -3.56 -7.43
C ASN A 56 -10.67 -2.95 -6.04
N LEU A 57 -10.73 -3.79 -5.00
CA LEU A 57 -10.81 -3.32 -3.61
C LEU A 57 -9.56 -2.51 -3.25
N PHE A 58 -8.39 -3.00 -3.65
CA PHE A 58 -7.13 -2.31 -3.45
C PHE A 58 -7.10 -0.92 -4.14
N GLN A 59 -7.65 -0.79 -5.34
CA GLN A 59 -7.81 0.51 -6.00
C GLN A 59 -8.75 1.46 -5.24
N GLY A 60 -9.80 0.93 -4.60
CA GLY A 60 -10.66 1.72 -3.71
C GLY A 60 -9.89 2.28 -2.50
N LEU A 61 -9.02 1.46 -1.90
CA LEU A 61 -8.12 1.88 -0.83
C LEU A 61 -7.15 2.96 -1.32
N LEU A 62 -6.47 2.74 -2.44
CA LEU A 62 -5.51 3.72 -2.99
C LEU A 62 -6.17 5.07 -3.30
N ARG A 63 -7.40 5.07 -3.85
CA ARG A 63 -8.17 6.31 -4.08
C ARG A 63 -8.51 7.03 -2.79
N THR A 64 -8.90 6.29 -1.75
CA THR A 64 -9.16 6.86 -0.42
C THR A 64 -7.90 7.48 0.17
N MET A 65 -6.78 6.76 0.12
CA MET A 65 -5.48 7.26 0.56
C MET A 65 -5.05 8.48 -0.24
N LYS A 66 -5.30 8.51 -1.56
CA LYS A 66 -5.00 9.67 -2.41
C LYS A 66 -5.78 10.91 -2.01
N SER A 67 -7.05 10.77 -1.66
CA SER A 67 -7.87 11.88 -1.14
C SER A 67 -7.26 12.47 0.13
N ILE A 68 -6.86 11.62 1.08
CA ILE A 68 -6.19 12.03 2.31
C ILE A 68 -4.83 12.67 2.00
N SER A 69 -4.03 12.05 1.15
CA SER A 69 -2.70 12.54 0.79
C SER A 69 -2.80 13.93 0.15
N THR A 70 -3.79 14.15 -0.71
CA THR A 70 -4.06 15.43 -1.36
C THR A 70 -4.50 16.48 -0.35
N LYS A 71 -5.39 16.15 0.59
CA LYS A 71 -5.82 17.05 1.67
C LYS A 71 -4.64 17.56 2.51
N HIS A 72 -3.64 16.72 2.72
CA HIS A 72 -2.48 17.04 3.58
C HIS A 72 -1.22 17.43 2.79
N GLY A 73 -1.26 17.47 1.45
CA GLY A 73 -0.09 17.81 0.62
C GLY A 73 1.05 16.78 0.69
N VAL A 74 0.74 15.51 0.98
CA VAL A 74 1.72 14.43 1.14
C VAL A 74 1.47 13.29 0.15
N SER A 75 2.40 12.32 0.12
CA SER A 75 2.30 11.13 -0.73
C SER A 75 1.45 10.01 -0.08
N ILE A 76 0.89 9.10 -0.89
CA ILE A 76 0.18 7.89 -0.42
C ILE A 76 1.07 7.07 0.55
N PRO A 77 2.35 6.80 0.27
CA PRO A 77 3.24 6.12 1.22
C PRO A 77 3.32 6.81 2.58
N THR A 78 3.36 8.15 2.60
CA THR A 78 3.42 8.92 3.85
C THR A 78 2.17 8.70 4.70
N VAL A 79 0.99 8.62 4.09
CA VAL A 79 -0.26 8.32 4.80
C VAL A 79 -0.20 6.92 5.45
N ALA A 80 0.29 5.91 4.72
CA ALA A 80 0.47 4.56 5.27
C ALA A 80 1.46 4.52 6.43
N VAL A 81 2.60 5.20 6.29
CA VAL A 81 3.60 5.29 7.37
C VAL A 81 3.02 5.98 8.60
N ARG A 82 2.31 7.10 8.41
CA ARG A 82 1.69 7.80 9.53
C ARG A 82 0.68 6.93 10.28
N TYR A 83 -0.15 6.18 9.56
CA TYR A 83 -1.13 5.28 10.17
C TYR A 83 -0.47 4.21 11.05
N VAL A 84 0.65 3.61 10.60
CA VAL A 84 1.37 2.58 11.37
C VAL A 84 2.10 3.16 12.56
N LEU A 85 2.61 4.39 12.47
CA LEU A 85 3.25 5.08 13.60
C LEU A 85 2.26 5.54 14.68
N ASP A 86 0.96 5.60 14.36
CA ASP A 86 -0.11 5.98 15.28
C ASP A 86 -0.73 4.78 16.03
N GLN A 87 -0.15 3.58 15.87
CA GLN A 87 -0.52 2.37 16.62
C GLN A 87 0.32 2.25 17.90
#